data_AF-A0A484L1B5-F1
#
_entry.id   AF-A0A484L1B5-F1
#
_cell.length_a   1.000
_cell.length_b   1.000
_cell.length_c   1.000
_cell.angle_alpha   90.00
_cell.angle_beta   90.00
_cell.angle_gamma   90.00
#
_symmetry.space_group_name_H-M   'P 1'
#
loop_
_entity.id
_entity.type
_entity.pdbx_description
1 polymer ?
#
loop_
_entity_poly.entity_id
_entity_poly.type
_entity_poly.pdbx_seq_one_letter_code
_entity_poly.pdbx_strand_id
1 'polypeptide(L)'
;MGSRNRAQHYITAAESALAAQNFEECCKQAALAQESDPTNQAPAQLIAIADVMSAFSSTISSAADGSGKKSDYYFVLGVPRFTEDLDAIQSSFDRLSALLNPNTNSFPLSHQALSLVRKAWKTLSNPNQKSKFDEELRTKLKSLDGSETQAFWTACTHCYCLYEYPAEYENCCLRCQNLSCQCVFTAAVCPPPPQEVIEKGSYDCLEGMSVVKTKHKMAANCSKKLMGKGTRVLQANGSAPL
;
A
#
# COMPACT_ATOMS: atom_id res chain seq x y z
N MET A 1 -37.42 -24.68 -12.20
CA MET A 1 -37.87 -23.86 -11.04
C MET A 1 -36.84 -23.78 -9.91
N GLY A 2 -35.97 -24.78 -9.70
CA GLY A 2 -34.98 -24.76 -8.61
C GLY A 2 -33.90 -23.66 -8.68
N SER A 3 -33.34 -23.37 -9.86
CA SER A 3 -32.20 -22.42 -9.99
C SER A 3 -32.57 -20.96 -9.67
N ARG A 4 -33.76 -20.50 -10.11
CA ARG A 4 -34.26 -19.14 -9.80
C ARG A 4 -34.53 -18.94 -8.31
N ASN A 5 -35.03 -19.96 -7.62
CA ASN A 5 -35.26 -19.89 -6.17
C ASN A 5 -33.94 -19.85 -5.38
N ARG A 6 -32.92 -20.56 -5.83
CA ARG A 6 -31.56 -20.51 -5.24
C ARG A 6 -30.92 -19.13 -5.45
N ALA A 7 -31.01 -18.58 -6.66
CA ALA A 7 -30.51 -17.24 -6.97
C ALA A 7 -31.18 -16.17 -6.09
N GLN A 8 -32.51 -16.23 -5.93
CA GLN A 8 -33.25 -15.28 -5.10
C GLN A 8 -32.82 -15.33 -3.63
N HIS A 9 -32.61 -16.53 -3.07
CA HIS A 9 -32.11 -16.69 -1.71
C HIS A 9 -30.75 -15.99 -1.51
N TYR A 10 -29.82 -16.18 -2.43
CA TYR A 10 -28.50 -15.54 -2.39
C TYR A 10 -28.57 -14.02 -2.55
N ILE A 11 -29.48 -13.49 -3.38
CA ILE A 11 -29.69 -12.04 -3.52
C ILE A 11 -30.17 -11.42 -2.21
N THR A 12 -31.15 -12.04 -1.55
CA THR A 12 -31.66 -11.55 -0.26
C THR A 12 -30.59 -11.62 0.83
N ALA A 13 -29.75 -12.67 0.84
CA ALA A 13 -28.61 -12.75 1.76
C ALA A 13 -27.58 -11.63 1.50
N ALA A 14 -27.25 -11.35 0.24
CA ALA A 14 -26.35 -10.28 -0.15
C ALA A 14 -26.89 -8.89 0.25
N GLU A 15 -28.19 -8.63 0.06
CA GLU A 15 -28.83 -7.38 0.47
C GLU A 15 -28.75 -7.18 1.99
N SER A 16 -29.01 -8.23 2.78
CA SER A 16 -28.87 -8.17 4.23
C SER A 16 -27.42 -7.89 4.66
N ALA A 17 -26.44 -8.53 4.01
CA ALA A 17 -25.02 -8.26 4.25
C ALA A 17 -24.64 -6.81 3.90
N LEU A 18 -25.19 -6.27 2.81
CA LEU A 18 -24.98 -4.89 2.38
C LEU A 18 -25.54 -3.88 3.39
N ALA A 19 -26.74 -4.14 3.93
CA ALA A 19 -27.33 -3.34 4.99
C ALA A 19 -26.50 -3.38 6.29
N ALA A 20 -25.86 -4.51 6.57
CA ALA A 20 -24.91 -4.68 7.67
C ALA A 20 -23.50 -4.11 7.38
N GLN A 21 -23.28 -3.49 6.21
CA GLN A 21 -21.98 -2.99 5.74
C GLN A 21 -20.88 -4.07 5.66
N ASN A 22 -21.27 -5.34 5.53
CA ASN A 22 -20.35 -6.44 5.29
C ASN A 22 -20.21 -6.66 3.77
N PHE A 23 -19.33 -5.86 3.16
CA PHE A 23 -19.12 -5.86 1.71
C PHE A 23 -18.50 -7.17 1.20
N GLU A 24 -17.63 -7.80 2.00
CA GLU A 24 -16.99 -9.07 1.63
C GLU A 24 -18.03 -10.20 1.48
N GLU A 25 -18.94 -10.30 2.45
CA GLU A 25 -20.01 -11.30 2.40
C GLU A 25 -21.03 -10.99 1.30
N CYS A 26 -21.35 -9.71 1.09
CA CYS A 26 -22.21 -9.28 -0.01
C CYS A 26 -21.66 -9.77 -1.37
N CYS A 27 -20.36 -9.61 -1.63
CA CYS A 27 -19.73 -10.07 -2.87
C CYS A 27 -19.79 -11.60 -3.03
N LYS A 28 -19.53 -12.36 -1.95
CA LYS A 28 -19.60 -13.83 -1.99
C LYS A 28 -21.00 -14.32 -2.34
N GLN A 29 -22.02 -13.80 -1.66
CA GLN A 29 -23.41 -14.19 -1.91
C GLN A 29 -23.88 -13.75 -3.30
N ALA A 30 -23.49 -12.56 -3.76
CA ALA A 30 -23.81 -12.10 -5.11
C ALA A 30 -23.12 -12.97 -6.19
N ALA A 31 -21.88 -13.41 -6.00
CA ALA A 31 -21.22 -14.33 -6.93
C ALA A 31 -21.98 -15.67 -7.04
N LEU A 32 -22.39 -16.25 -5.91
CA LEU A 32 -23.22 -17.47 -5.89
C LEU A 32 -24.59 -17.28 -6.56
N ALA A 33 -25.19 -16.09 -6.41
CA ALA A 33 -26.42 -15.74 -7.11
C ALA A 33 -26.23 -15.67 -8.63
N GLN A 34 -25.12 -15.09 -9.09
CA GLN A 34 -24.79 -14.97 -10.50
C GLN A 34 -24.50 -16.32 -11.15
N GLU A 35 -23.81 -17.22 -10.45
CA GLU A 35 -23.59 -18.61 -10.90
C GLU A 35 -24.91 -19.38 -11.02
N SER A 36 -25.87 -19.10 -10.13
CA SER A 36 -27.18 -19.74 -10.12
C SER A 36 -28.12 -19.22 -11.23
N ASP A 37 -27.99 -17.94 -11.59
CA ASP A 37 -28.74 -17.30 -12.68
C ASP A 37 -27.94 -16.14 -13.33
N PRO A 38 -27.20 -16.43 -14.43
CA PRO A 38 -26.40 -15.42 -15.13
C PRO A 38 -27.22 -14.34 -15.84
N THR A 39 -28.54 -14.54 -16.02
CA THR A 39 -29.40 -13.58 -16.73
C THR A 39 -29.86 -12.43 -15.85
N ASN A 40 -29.73 -12.59 -14.52
CA ASN A 40 -30.16 -11.61 -13.56
C ASN A 40 -29.10 -10.50 -13.39
N GLN A 41 -29.51 -9.23 -13.45
CA GLN A 41 -28.63 -8.08 -13.28
C GLN A 41 -28.38 -7.72 -11.81
N ALA A 42 -29.24 -8.17 -10.89
CA ALA A 42 -29.14 -7.83 -9.46
C ALA A 42 -27.79 -8.22 -8.81
N PRO A 43 -27.20 -9.40 -9.07
CA PRO A 43 -25.89 -9.74 -8.52
C PRO A 43 -24.77 -8.78 -8.94
N ALA A 44 -24.74 -8.39 -10.22
CA ALA A 44 -23.74 -7.45 -10.74
C ALA A 44 -23.89 -6.06 -10.11
N GLN A 45 -25.13 -5.63 -9.87
CA GLN A 45 -25.45 -4.38 -9.18
C GLN A 45 -24.98 -4.39 -7.71
N LEU A 46 -25.21 -5.50 -6.99
CA LEU A 46 -24.79 -5.68 -5.60
C LEU A 46 -23.26 -5.67 -5.47
N ILE A 47 -22.56 -6.39 -6.36
CA ILE A 47 -21.08 -6.41 -6.40
C ILE A 47 -20.56 -4.99 -6.65
N ALA A 48 -21.12 -4.27 -7.62
CA ALA A 48 -20.69 -2.90 -7.92
C ALA A 48 -20.87 -1.95 -6.72
N ILE A 49 -21.97 -2.06 -5.97
CA ILE A 49 -22.16 -1.26 -4.74
C ILE A 49 -21.12 -1.66 -3.69
N ALA A 50 -20.94 -2.96 -3.45
CA ALA A 50 -20.03 -3.48 -2.44
C ALA A 50 -18.57 -3.07 -2.72
N ASP A 51 -18.11 -3.15 -3.98
CA ASP A 51 -16.76 -2.75 -4.39
C ASP A 51 -16.54 -1.24 -4.17
N VAL A 52 -17.48 -0.40 -4.61
CA VAL A 52 -17.38 1.06 -4.44
C VAL A 52 -17.42 1.46 -2.96
N MET A 53 -18.29 0.83 -2.18
CA MET A 53 -18.42 1.12 -0.75
C MET A 53 -17.23 0.57 0.05
N SER A 54 -16.67 -0.58 -0.34
CA SER A 54 -15.42 -1.10 0.19
C SER A 54 -14.25 -0.17 -0.11
N ALA A 55 -14.16 0.35 -1.35
CA ALA A 55 -13.18 1.35 -1.74
C ALA A 55 -13.35 2.67 -0.97
N PHE A 56 -14.58 3.06 -0.68
CA PHE A 56 -14.88 4.23 0.13
C PHE A 56 -14.47 4.05 1.60
N SER A 57 -14.75 2.87 2.17
CA SER A 57 -14.43 2.50 3.55
C SER A 57 -12.92 2.32 3.76
N SER A 58 -12.25 1.74 2.76
CA SER A 58 -10.80 1.57 2.65
C SER A 58 -10.13 2.90 2.34
N THR A 59 -10.38 3.89 3.18
CA THR A 59 -9.64 5.14 3.12
C THR A 59 -8.25 4.93 3.64
N ILE A 60 -7.32 5.61 2.96
CA ILE A 60 -6.00 5.83 3.49
C ILE A 60 -6.15 6.70 4.74
N SER A 61 -6.08 6.08 5.92
CA SER A 61 -6.07 6.76 7.21
C SER A 61 -4.89 7.73 7.24
N SER A 62 -5.16 9.03 7.23
CA SER A 62 -4.17 10.01 7.69
C SER A 62 -4.67 10.49 9.04
N ALA A 63 -3.97 10.10 10.10
CA ALA A 63 -4.24 10.53 11.47
C ALA A 63 -3.74 11.97 11.74
N ALA A 64 -3.15 12.66 10.76
CA ALA A 64 -2.33 13.84 11.01
C ALA A 64 -2.92 15.18 10.56
N ASP A 65 -3.94 15.23 9.69
CA ASP A 65 -4.45 16.51 9.22
C ASP A 65 -5.98 16.53 9.10
N GLY A 66 -6.60 17.56 9.67
CA GLY A 66 -8.04 17.83 9.60
C GLY A 66 -8.58 18.10 8.19
N SER A 67 -7.78 17.86 7.15
CA SER A 67 -8.26 17.77 5.77
C SER A 67 -9.04 16.47 5.61
N GLY A 68 -10.36 16.59 5.46
CA GLY A 68 -11.31 15.47 5.46
C GLY A 68 -10.87 14.22 4.68
N LYS A 69 -11.31 13.07 5.21
CA LYS A 69 -11.14 11.70 4.68
C LYS A 69 -11.42 11.62 3.16
N LYS A 70 -10.38 11.78 2.31
CA LYS A 70 -10.45 11.55 0.85
C LYS A 70 -10.16 10.08 0.55
N SER A 71 -11.09 9.39 -0.11
CA SER A 71 -10.93 8.02 -0.60
C SER A 71 -10.10 7.98 -1.90
N ASP A 72 -9.50 6.83 -2.21
CA ASP A 72 -8.74 6.62 -3.44
C ASP A 72 -9.71 6.53 -4.65
N TYR A 73 -9.79 7.59 -5.44
CA TYR A 73 -10.69 7.66 -6.60
C TYR A 73 -10.35 6.68 -7.71
N TYR A 74 -9.09 6.25 -7.83
CA TYR A 74 -8.70 5.19 -8.78
C TYR A 74 -9.32 3.86 -8.38
N PHE A 75 -9.23 3.54 -7.07
CA PHE A 75 -9.79 2.32 -6.52
C PHE A 75 -11.33 2.32 -6.56
N VAL A 76 -11.98 3.48 -6.30
CA VAL A 76 -13.44 3.65 -6.43
C VAL A 76 -13.92 3.39 -7.87
N LEU A 77 -13.15 3.81 -8.88
CA LEU A 77 -13.48 3.54 -10.28
C LEU A 77 -12.99 2.16 -10.77
N GLY A 78 -12.28 1.39 -9.94
CA GLY A 78 -11.74 0.09 -10.34
C GLY A 78 -10.71 0.18 -11.47
N VAL A 79 -9.93 1.27 -11.52
CA VAL A 79 -8.86 1.47 -12.51
C VAL A 79 -7.49 1.49 -11.84
N PRO A 80 -6.40 1.14 -12.55
CA PRO A 80 -5.05 1.24 -12.00
C PRO A 80 -4.71 2.66 -11.55
N ARG A 81 -4.00 2.78 -10.42
CA ARG A 81 -3.50 4.07 -9.91
C ARG A 81 -2.64 4.76 -10.96
N PHE A 82 -2.78 6.07 -11.06
CA PHE A 82 -2.04 6.92 -11.99
C PHE A 82 -2.23 6.58 -13.48
N THR A 83 -3.28 5.84 -13.85
CA THR A 83 -3.57 5.61 -15.26
C THR A 83 -3.70 6.93 -16.02
N GLU A 84 -3.09 7.00 -17.19
CA GLU A 84 -3.16 8.14 -18.11
C GLU A 84 -4.26 7.96 -19.17
N ASP A 85 -4.76 6.73 -19.32
CA ASP A 85 -5.81 6.38 -20.25
C ASP A 85 -7.17 6.93 -19.79
N LEU A 86 -7.60 8.02 -20.44
CA LEU A 86 -8.89 8.67 -20.20
C LEU A 86 -10.06 7.82 -20.68
N ASP A 87 -9.87 7.02 -21.74
CA ASP A 87 -10.92 6.15 -22.29
C ASP A 87 -11.22 5.00 -21.33
N ALA A 88 -10.20 4.46 -20.66
CA ALA A 88 -10.37 3.47 -19.59
C ALA A 88 -11.13 4.05 -18.38
N ILE A 89 -10.82 5.30 -17.99
CA ILE A 89 -11.51 6.00 -16.90
C ILE A 89 -12.99 6.24 -17.28
N GLN A 90 -13.25 6.69 -18.50
CA GLN A 90 -14.60 6.94 -19.00
C GLN A 90 -15.40 5.65 -19.12
N SER A 91 -14.82 4.60 -19.72
CA SER A 91 -15.45 3.29 -19.86
C SER A 91 -15.85 2.68 -18.52
N SER A 92 -14.98 2.82 -17.50
CA SER A 92 -15.31 2.35 -16.15
C SER A 92 -16.43 3.17 -15.51
N PHE A 93 -16.42 4.50 -15.69
CA PHE A 93 -17.48 5.38 -15.22
C PHE A 93 -18.84 5.04 -15.85
N ASP A 94 -18.88 4.83 -17.17
CA ASP A 94 -20.12 4.51 -17.88
C ASP A 94 -20.68 3.16 -17.42
N ARG A 95 -19.82 2.16 -17.28
CA ARG A 95 -20.17 0.84 -16.73
C ARG A 95 -20.73 0.94 -15.31
N LEU A 96 -20.04 1.63 -14.40
CA LEU A 96 -20.49 1.78 -13.00
C LEU A 96 -21.76 2.62 -12.91
N SER A 97 -21.89 3.68 -13.72
CA SER A 97 -23.08 4.52 -13.73
C SER A 97 -24.32 3.77 -14.21
N ALA A 98 -24.17 2.86 -15.19
CA ALA A 98 -25.26 2.00 -15.64
C ALA A 98 -25.69 1.00 -14.55
N LEU A 99 -24.74 0.43 -13.80
CA LEU A 99 -25.01 -0.54 -12.73
C LEU A 99 -25.57 0.09 -11.45
N LEU A 100 -25.16 1.32 -11.11
CA LEU A 100 -25.53 2.00 -9.87
C LEU A 100 -26.73 2.96 -10.04
N ASN A 101 -27.31 3.04 -11.23
CA ASN A 101 -28.42 3.95 -11.51
C ASN A 101 -29.63 3.66 -10.59
N PRO A 102 -30.08 4.60 -9.74
CA PRO A 102 -31.18 4.37 -8.80
C PRO A 102 -32.51 3.99 -9.46
N ASN A 103 -32.69 4.30 -10.75
CA ASN A 103 -33.90 3.93 -11.49
C ASN A 103 -33.95 2.43 -11.82
N THR A 104 -32.78 1.78 -11.94
CA THR A 104 -32.66 0.35 -12.25
C THR A 104 -32.20 -0.47 -11.05
N ASN A 105 -31.58 0.18 -10.06
CA ASN A 105 -30.97 -0.44 -8.89
C ASN A 105 -31.63 0.11 -7.62
N SER A 106 -32.49 -0.72 -7.01
CA SER A 106 -33.23 -0.38 -5.78
C SER A 106 -32.52 -0.82 -4.49
N PHE A 107 -31.28 -1.28 -4.57
CA PHE A 107 -30.54 -1.77 -3.40
C PHE A 107 -30.06 -0.61 -2.51
N PRO A 108 -29.88 -0.86 -1.19
CA PRO A 108 -29.37 0.15 -0.28
C PRO A 108 -27.98 0.63 -0.72
N LEU A 109 -27.64 1.89 -0.39
CA LEU A 109 -26.36 2.53 -0.71
C LEU A 109 -26.11 2.82 -2.20
N SER A 110 -27.00 2.44 -3.13
CA SER A 110 -26.85 2.69 -4.58
C SER A 110 -26.63 4.18 -4.91
N HIS A 111 -27.44 5.07 -4.31
CA HIS A 111 -27.30 6.52 -4.46
C HIS A 111 -25.97 7.04 -3.91
N GLN A 112 -25.51 6.52 -2.77
CA GLN A 112 -24.25 6.93 -2.15
C GLN A 112 -23.06 6.49 -3.01
N ALA A 113 -23.06 5.24 -3.48
CA ALA A 113 -22.05 4.70 -4.38
C ALA A 113 -21.97 5.51 -5.68
N LEU A 114 -23.11 5.82 -6.31
CA LEU A 114 -23.15 6.63 -7.53
C LEU A 114 -22.64 8.07 -7.31
N SER A 115 -22.96 8.67 -6.16
CA SER A 115 -22.44 9.99 -5.79
C SER A 115 -20.90 9.99 -5.71
N LEU A 116 -20.32 8.93 -5.16
CA LEU A 116 -18.86 8.76 -5.06
C LEU A 116 -18.22 8.55 -6.42
N VAL A 117 -18.78 7.69 -7.26
CA VAL A 117 -18.32 7.44 -8.64
C VAL A 117 -18.32 8.74 -9.46
N ARG A 118 -19.37 9.56 -9.35
CA ARG A 118 -19.43 10.87 -10.02
C ARG A 118 -18.37 11.85 -9.52
N LYS A 119 -18.09 11.87 -8.20
CA LYS A 119 -17.02 12.71 -7.63
C LYS A 119 -15.64 12.26 -8.11
N ALA A 120 -15.40 10.95 -8.14
CA ALA A 120 -14.16 10.36 -8.64
C ALA A 120 -13.94 10.73 -10.11
N TRP A 121 -14.93 10.47 -10.97
CA TRP A 121 -14.85 10.79 -12.39
C TRP A 121 -14.62 12.29 -12.65
N LYS A 122 -15.35 13.19 -11.96
CA LYS A 122 -15.16 14.64 -12.11
C LYS A 122 -13.71 15.07 -11.83
N THR A 123 -13.07 14.44 -10.84
CA THR A 123 -11.70 14.74 -10.44
C THR A 123 -10.70 14.18 -11.44
N LEU A 124 -10.87 12.92 -11.89
CA LEU A 124 -9.91 12.26 -12.77
C LEU A 124 -10.06 12.63 -14.26
N SER A 125 -11.27 13.01 -14.70
CA SER A 125 -11.54 13.42 -16.08
C SER A 125 -10.86 14.74 -16.45
N ASN A 126 -10.69 15.65 -15.47
CA ASN A 126 -10.03 16.94 -15.69
C ASN A 126 -8.52 16.82 -15.44
N PRO A 127 -7.63 17.04 -16.42
CA PRO A 127 -6.19 16.87 -16.25
C PRO A 127 -5.59 17.72 -15.11
N ASN A 128 -6.08 18.95 -14.94
CA ASN A 128 -5.63 19.84 -13.85
C ASN A 128 -6.03 19.34 -12.46
N GLN A 129 -7.20 18.70 -12.33
CA GLN A 129 -7.66 18.15 -11.05
C GLN A 129 -6.99 16.81 -10.77
N LYS A 130 -6.84 15.96 -11.81
CA LYS A 130 -6.08 14.72 -11.79
C LYS A 130 -4.64 14.97 -11.33
N SER A 131 -3.95 15.93 -11.91
CA SER A 131 -2.57 16.27 -11.52
C SER A 131 -2.46 16.65 -10.04
N LYS A 132 -3.35 17.52 -9.53
CA LYS A 132 -3.37 17.88 -8.11
C LYS A 132 -3.65 16.68 -7.21
N PHE A 133 -4.60 15.84 -7.61
CA PHE A 133 -4.95 14.62 -6.89
C PHE A 133 -3.81 13.60 -6.88
N ASP A 134 -3.12 13.42 -8.01
CA ASP A 134 -1.99 12.51 -8.15
C ASP A 134 -0.81 12.93 -7.28
N GLU A 135 -0.52 14.23 -7.20
CA GLU A 135 0.50 14.75 -6.29
C GLU A 135 0.11 14.52 -4.82
N GLU A 136 -1.12 14.83 -4.42
CA GLU A 136 -1.62 14.53 -3.07
C GLU A 136 -1.50 13.03 -2.74
N LEU A 137 -1.90 12.16 -3.68
CA LEU A 137 -1.86 10.71 -3.50
C LEU A 137 -0.43 10.19 -3.43
N ARG A 138 0.51 10.72 -4.24
CA ARG A 138 1.93 10.38 -4.17
C ARG A 138 2.55 10.77 -2.84
N THR A 139 2.29 11.98 -2.36
CA THR A 139 2.78 12.43 -1.05
C THR A 139 2.23 11.56 0.07
N LYS A 140 0.97 11.14 -0.04
CA LYS A 140 0.34 10.26 0.94
C LYS A 140 0.86 8.83 0.89
N LEU A 141 1.08 8.26 -0.30
CA LEU A 141 1.68 6.93 -0.43
C LEU A 141 3.13 6.94 0.10
N LYS A 142 3.91 7.99 -0.19
CA LYS A 142 5.24 8.19 0.41
C LYS A 142 5.20 8.27 1.94
N SER A 143 4.16 8.86 2.53
CA SER A 143 4.02 8.93 3.98
C SER A 143 3.53 7.63 4.63
N LEU A 144 2.79 6.79 3.88
CA LEU A 144 2.44 5.42 4.31
C LEU A 144 3.66 4.49 4.25
N ASP A 145 4.50 4.63 3.22
CA ASP A 145 5.81 3.96 3.16
C ASP A 145 6.77 4.52 4.22
N GLY A 146 6.49 5.71 4.76
CA GLY A 146 7.12 6.27 5.96
C GLY A 146 6.71 5.61 7.28
N SER A 147 5.78 4.65 7.25
CA SER A 147 5.41 3.78 8.36
C SER A 147 6.02 2.37 8.24
N GLU A 148 7.06 2.17 7.43
CA GLU A 148 8.08 1.16 7.75
C GLU A 148 9.12 1.81 8.67
N THR A 149 8.86 1.81 9.98
CA THR A 149 9.88 1.97 11.04
C THR A 149 11.13 2.79 10.65
N GLN A 150 10.97 4.06 10.26
CA GLN A 150 12.03 5.01 9.87
C GLN A 150 13.41 4.36 9.66
N ALA A 151 13.59 3.61 8.56
CA ALA A 151 14.79 2.81 8.39
C ALA A 151 16.05 3.70 8.26
N PHE A 152 17.18 3.25 8.79
CA PHE A 152 18.46 3.93 8.68
C PHE A 152 19.52 2.99 8.13
N TRP A 153 20.49 3.59 7.43
CA TRP A 153 21.67 2.87 6.97
C TRP A 153 22.73 2.89 8.06
N THR A 154 23.42 1.76 8.23
CA THR A 154 24.58 1.63 9.10
C THR A 154 25.64 0.79 8.40
N ALA A 155 26.91 1.09 8.65
CA ALA A 155 28.02 0.29 8.16
C ALA A 155 28.61 -0.57 9.27
N CYS A 156 28.98 -1.81 8.96
CA CYS A 156 29.83 -2.59 9.86
C CYS A 156 31.24 -2.00 9.87
N THR A 157 31.78 -1.66 11.03
CA THR A 157 33.12 -1.08 11.16
C THR A 157 34.27 -2.04 10.84
N HIS A 158 33.98 -3.32 10.60
CA HIS A 158 35.00 -4.36 10.37
C HIS A 158 35.09 -4.75 8.89
N CYS A 159 33.95 -5.05 8.26
CA CYS A 159 33.91 -5.47 6.85
C CYS A 159 33.30 -4.42 5.93
N TYR A 160 32.91 -3.26 6.46
CA TYR A 160 32.30 -2.15 5.73
C TYR A 160 31.00 -2.50 4.99
N CYS A 161 30.41 -3.67 5.19
CA CYS A 161 29.08 -3.95 4.64
C CYS A 161 28.07 -2.93 5.16
N LEU A 162 27.30 -2.33 4.25
CA LEU A 162 26.18 -1.47 4.59
C LEU A 162 24.95 -2.32 4.80
N TYR A 163 24.20 -1.97 5.83
CA TYR A 163 22.95 -2.59 6.19
C TYR A 163 21.90 -1.53 6.36
N GLU A 164 20.71 -1.82 5.89
CA GLU A 164 19.53 -1.06 6.25
C GLU A 164 18.80 -1.77 7.39
N TYR A 165 18.47 -1.02 8.43
CA TYR A 165 17.71 -1.50 9.59
C TYR A 165 16.57 -0.54 9.93
N PRO A 166 15.48 -1.04 10.51
CA PRO A 166 14.47 -0.21 11.18
C PRO A 166 15.07 0.74 12.23
N ALA A 167 14.53 1.96 12.40
CA ALA A 167 14.96 2.94 13.41
C ALA A 167 15.06 2.38 14.84
N GLU A 168 14.26 1.38 15.17
CA GLU A 168 14.30 0.72 16.49
C GLU A 168 15.62 -0.02 16.78
N TYR A 169 16.52 -0.13 15.80
CA TYR A 169 17.87 -0.65 15.97
C TYR A 169 18.93 0.45 16.07
N GLU A 170 18.56 1.74 16.03
CA GLU A 170 19.52 2.82 16.18
C GLU A 170 20.24 2.70 17.53
N ASN A 171 21.57 2.82 17.52
CA ASN A 171 22.44 2.66 18.69
C ASN A 171 22.39 1.26 19.35
N CYS A 172 21.78 0.26 18.71
CA CYS A 172 21.82 -1.12 19.18
C CYS A 172 23.12 -1.84 18.80
N CYS A 173 23.52 -2.81 19.61
CA CYS A 173 24.54 -3.79 19.23
C CYS A 173 23.96 -4.79 18.21
N LEU A 174 24.52 -4.82 17.00
CA LEU A 174 24.13 -5.74 15.95
C LEU A 174 25.27 -6.71 15.62
N ARG A 175 24.93 -7.94 15.25
CA ARG A 175 25.91 -8.88 14.69
C ARG A 175 25.94 -8.73 13.18
N CYS A 176 27.14 -8.57 12.63
CA CYS A 176 27.34 -8.51 11.19
C CYS A 176 26.80 -9.77 10.51
N GLN A 177 25.92 -9.59 9.52
CA GLN A 177 25.32 -10.71 8.78
C GLN A 177 26.25 -11.27 7.70
N ASN A 178 27.37 -10.60 7.41
CA ASN A 178 28.40 -11.15 6.56
C ASN A 178 29.08 -12.33 7.27
N LEU A 179 28.95 -13.52 6.69
CA LEU A 179 29.41 -14.79 7.27
C LEU A 179 30.91 -14.82 7.55
N SER A 180 31.71 -14.05 6.81
CA SER A 180 33.16 -13.96 7.03
C SER A 180 33.54 -12.99 8.17
N CYS A 181 32.66 -12.07 8.54
CA CYS A 181 32.92 -11.07 9.57
C CYS A 181 32.32 -11.48 10.92
N GLN A 182 30.99 -11.65 10.98
CA GLN A 182 30.23 -11.99 12.21
C GLN A 182 30.54 -11.16 13.46
N CYS A 183 31.30 -10.06 13.35
CA CYS A 183 31.65 -9.17 14.45
C CYS A 183 30.41 -8.43 14.96
N VAL A 184 30.42 -8.09 16.25
CA VAL A 184 29.42 -7.19 16.83
C VAL A 184 29.84 -5.75 16.54
N PHE A 185 28.91 -4.92 16.09
CA PHE A 185 29.11 -3.50 15.83
C PHE A 185 27.92 -2.70 16.37
N THR A 186 28.11 -1.40 16.59
CA THR A 186 27.01 -0.49 16.99
C THR A 186 26.36 0.05 15.74
N ALA A 187 25.04 -0.02 15.66
CA ALA A 187 24.30 0.53 14.55
C ALA A 187 24.30 2.07 14.62
N ALA A 188 25.09 2.70 13.77
CA ALA A 188 25.26 4.14 13.72
C ALA A 188 24.74 4.65 12.38
N VAL A 189 23.95 5.72 12.43
CA VAL A 189 23.33 6.31 11.23
C VAL A 189 24.41 6.82 10.28
N CYS A 190 24.38 6.35 9.04
CA CYS A 190 25.15 6.91 7.93
C CYS A 190 24.20 7.43 6.83
N PRO A 191 24.69 8.32 5.96
CA PRO A 191 23.93 8.75 4.79
C PRO A 191 23.48 7.56 3.94
N PRO A 192 22.28 7.62 3.34
CA PRO A 192 21.84 6.57 2.44
C PRO A 192 22.74 6.52 1.20
N PRO A 193 23.12 5.31 0.73
CA PRO A 193 23.88 5.16 -0.50
C PRO A 193 23.04 5.60 -1.72
N PRO A 194 23.68 6.06 -2.81
CA PRO A 194 22.98 6.38 -4.07
C PRO A 194 22.16 5.20 -4.59
N GLN A 195 21.02 5.48 -5.24
CA GLN A 195 20.09 4.44 -5.72
C GLN A 195 20.77 3.44 -6.67
N GLU A 196 21.66 3.92 -7.54
CA GLU A 196 22.45 3.10 -8.47
C GLU A 196 23.30 2.03 -7.77
N VAL A 197 23.77 2.33 -6.56
CA VAL A 197 24.59 1.42 -5.74
C VAL A 197 23.71 0.39 -5.04
N ILE A 198 22.52 0.82 -4.60
CA ILE A 198 21.53 -0.07 -3.98
C ILE A 198 21.09 -1.14 -4.97
N GLU A 199 20.83 -0.77 -6.22
CA GLU A 199 20.43 -1.69 -7.29
C GLU A 199 21.53 -2.68 -7.66
N LYS A 200 22.80 -2.25 -7.62
CA LYS A 200 23.97 -3.10 -7.89
C LYS A 200 24.29 -4.07 -6.75
N GLY A 201 23.78 -3.84 -5.54
CA GLY A 201 24.01 -4.72 -4.37
C GLY A 201 25.45 -4.72 -3.82
N SER A 202 26.35 -3.93 -4.41
CA SER A 202 27.74 -3.83 -3.98
C SER A 202 28.32 -2.46 -4.32
N TYR A 203 29.37 -2.06 -3.59
CA TYR A 203 30.01 -0.77 -3.77
C TYR A 203 31.52 -0.87 -3.60
N ASP A 204 32.26 -0.08 -4.37
CA ASP A 204 33.72 0.01 -4.26
C ASP A 204 34.06 1.04 -3.18
N CYS A 205 34.83 0.61 -2.17
CA CYS A 205 35.13 1.42 -0.99
C CYS A 205 36.20 2.52 -1.24
N LEU A 206 36.50 2.84 -2.50
CA LEU A 206 37.57 3.76 -2.87
C LEU A 206 37.08 5.20 -2.84
N GLU A 207 37.67 5.96 -1.91
CA GLU A 207 37.61 7.40 -1.69
C GLU A 207 36.31 7.99 -1.10
N GLY A 208 36.38 8.31 0.20
CA GLY A 208 35.78 9.56 0.68
C GLY A 208 34.67 9.47 1.73
N MET A 209 34.26 8.29 2.21
CA MET A 209 33.45 8.23 3.43
C MET A 209 34.38 8.29 4.64
N SER A 210 34.55 9.50 5.17
CA SER A 210 35.05 9.74 6.52
C SER A 210 34.13 9.01 7.50
N VAL A 211 34.44 7.74 7.78
CA VAL A 211 33.82 7.00 8.88
C VAL A 211 34.13 7.80 10.12
N VAL A 212 33.14 8.53 10.60
CA VAL A 212 33.24 9.35 11.79
C VAL A 212 33.66 8.39 12.90
N LYS A 213 34.93 8.48 13.32
CA LYS A 213 35.45 7.77 14.48
C LYS A 213 34.84 8.40 15.72
N THR A 214 33.54 8.25 15.93
CA THR A 214 32.94 8.60 17.21
C THR A 214 33.34 7.52 18.21
N LYS A 215 34.14 7.91 19.20
CA LYS A 215 34.45 7.11 20.38
C LYS A 215 33.16 6.92 21.19
N HIS A 216 32.32 5.96 20.81
CA HIS A 216 31.16 5.60 21.61
C HIS A 216 31.55 4.56 22.65
N LYS A 217 31.31 4.92 23.91
CA LYS A 217 31.35 4.04 25.07
C LYS A 217 30.41 2.86 24.80
N MET A 218 30.88 1.62 24.98
CA MET A 218 30.03 0.43 24.86
C MET A 218 28.78 0.63 25.74
N ALA A 219 27.60 0.60 25.13
CA ALA A 219 26.35 0.66 25.88
C ALA A 219 26.23 -0.59 26.76
N ALA A 220 25.98 -0.39 28.05
CA ALA A 220 26.00 -1.42 29.10
C ALA A 220 24.82 -2.43 29.04
N ASN A 221 24.18 -2.63 27.90
CA ASN A 221 23.06 -3.56 27.77
C ASN A 221 22.97 -4.16 26.35
N CYS A 222 24.01 -4.90 25.97
CA CYS A 222 24.20 -5.51 24.64
C CYS A 222 23.55 -6.90 24.53
N SER A 223 22.56 -7.23 25.38
CA SER A 223 22.04 -8.60 25.54
C SER A 223 20.73 -8.87 24.78
N LYS A 224 20.01 -7.84 24.32
CA LYS A 224 18.60 -8.00 23.88
C LYS A 224 18.32 -7.90 22.37
N LYS A 225 19.29 -7.57 21.50
CA LYS A 225 19.03 -7.41 20.05
C LYS A 225 20.12 -7.95 19.12
N LEU A 226 20.85 -8.98 19.54
CA LEU A 226 21.88 -9.66 18.73
C LEU A 226 21.34 -10.43 17.50
N MET A 227 20.02 -10.45 17.26
CA MET A 227 19.37 -11.27 16.23
C MET A 227 18.48 -10.50 15.25
N GLY A 228 18.62 -9.18 15.16
CA GLY A 228 17.95 -8.42 14.09
C GLY A 228 18.59 -8.72 12.73
N LYS A 229 17.77 -9.06 11.72
CA LYS A 229 18.22 -9.13 10.32
C LYS A 229 17.90 -7.79 9.65
N GLY A 230 18.90 -7.18 9.04
CA GLY A 230 18.76 -6.00 8.20
C GLY A 230 17.93 -6.32 6.95
N THR A 231 17.15 -5.34 6.51
CA THR A 231 16.20 -5.46 5.38
C THR A 231 16.92 -5.48 4.04
N ARG A 232 18.02 -4.73 3.92
CA ARG A 232 18.88 -4.68 2.73
C ARG A 232 20.36 -4.72 3.12
N VAL A 233 21.19 -5.31 2.26
CA VAL A 233 22.64 -5.49 2.48
C VAL A 233 23.40 -5.08 1.23
N LEU A 234 24.43 -4.25 1.37
CA LEU A 234 25.39 -3.95 0.30
C LEU A 234 26.78 -4.45 0.69
N GLN A 235 27.39 -5.23 -0.20
CA GLN A 235 28.74 -5.75 0.01
C GLN A 235 29.79 -4.74 -0.42
N ALA A 236 30.83 -4.57 0.39
CA ALA A 236 31.99 -3.77 0.02
C ALA A 236 32.91 -4.62 -0.87
N ASN A 237 33.16 -4.15 -2.09
CA ASN A 237 34.12 -4.74 -3.01
C ASN A 237 35.47 -4.05 -2.77
N GLY A 238 36.27 -4.60 -1.85
CA GLY A 238 37.59 -4.07 -1.54
C GLY A 238 38.14 -4.56 -0.19
N SER A 239 39.43 -4.87 -0.17
CA SER A 239 40.15 -5.28 1.05
C SER A 239 40.11 -4.16 2.08
N ALA A 240 39.74 -4.49 3.33
CA ALA A 240 39.85 -3.55 4.44
C ALA A 240 41.27 -2.96 4.50
N PRO A 241 41.45 -1.63 4.68
CA PRO A 241 42.76 -1.12 5.03
C PRO A 241 43.16 -1.73 6.38
N LEU A 242 44.35 -2.35 6.40
CA LEU A 242 44.99 -2.95 7.56
C LEU A 242 45.12 -1.97 8.73
#